data_AF-A0A510Y301-F1
#
_entry.id   AF-A0A510Y301-F1
#
_cell.length_a   1.000
_cell.length_b   1.000
_cell.length_c   1.000
_cell.angle_alpha   90.00
_cell.angle_beta   90.00
_cell.angle_gamma   90.00
#
_symmetry.space_group_name_H-M   'P 1'
#
loop_
_entity.id
_entity.type
_entity.pdbx_description
1 polymer ?
#
loop_
_entity_poly.entity_id
_entity_poly.type
_entity_poly.pdbx_seq_one_letter_code
_entity_poly.pdbx_strand_id
1 'polypeptide(L)'
;MLHQLVTSKTRLRLIVKFFLCEEETYLRKIVREFNDSANAVRVELKRLSDMDLIIGRPVQNRRYYQVNKEHYMYEDMNRLVRSYVQWEQLQEVLEETEWQYVYMASEEQPPHGLEYIVEVGENSLDAGKQLLIGGCMKVTFVTADTICQMEQTLIMVHSLDLEKSGASPQPS
;
A
#
# COMPACT_ATOMS: atom_id res chain seq x y z
N MET A 1 -20.81 -0.04 -13.15
CA MET A 1 -20.29 0.74 -12.01
C MET A 1 -18.95 0.20 -11.49
N LEU A 2 -18.86 -1.01 -10.93
CA LEU A 2 -17.56 -1.59 -10.48
C LEU A 2 -16.51 -1.71 -11.62
N HIS A 3 -16.96 -2.09 -12.83
CA HIS A 3 -16.09 -2.19 -14.00
C HIS A 3 -15.49 -0.86 -14.49
N GLN A 4 -15.99 0.29 -14.00
CA GLN A 4 -15.41 1.63 -14.27
C GLN A 4 -14.38 2.04 -13.22
N LEU A 5 -14.42 1.44 -12.01
CA LEU A 5 -13.47 1.72 -10.94
C LEU A 5 -12.14 0.98 -11.13
N VAL A 6 -12.16 -0.20 -11.74
CA VAL A 6 -10.95 -1.02 -11.94
C VAL A 6 -10.82 -1.42 -13.41
N THR A 7 -10.29 -0.50 -14.21
CA THR A 7 -10.09 -0.71 -15.66
C THR A 7 -8.65 -1.06 -16.03
N SER A 8 -7.71 -0.95 -15.08
CA SER A 8 -6.29 -1.22 -15.27
C SER A 8 -5.65 -1.69 -13.97
N LYS A 9 -4.56 -2.46 -14.06
CA LYS A 9 -3.75 -2.90 -12.91
C LYS A 9 -3.25 -1.68 -12.14
N THR A 10 -2.66 -0.70 -12.82
CA THR A 10 -2.18 0.55 -12.22
C THR A 10 -3.24 1.26 -11.39
N ARG A 11 -4.50 1.36 -11.86
CA ARG A 11 -5.58 1.99 -11.09
C ARG A 11 -5.93 1.20 -9.85
N LEU A 12 -6.04 -0.13 -9.95
CA LEU A 12 -6.31 -0.98 -8.78
C LEU A 12 -5.23 -0.79 -7.72
N ARG A 13 -3.95 -0.83 -8.13
CA ARG A 13 -2.80 -0.62 -7.24
C ARG A 13 -2.83 0.76 -6.57
N LEU A 14 -3.18 1.82 -7.31
CA LEU A 14 -3.34 3.16 -6.75
C LEU A 14 -4.47 3.21 -5.72
N ILE A 15 -5.64 2.63 -6.04
CA ILE A 15 -6.78 2.58 -5.11
C ILE A 15 -6.38 1.85 -3.83
N VAL A 16 -5.83 0.63 -3.95
CA VAL A 16 -5.37 -0.15 -2.79
C VAL A 16 -4.36 0.66 -1.97
N LYS A 17 -3.35 1.25 -2.62
CA LYS A 17 -2.33 2.05 -1.96
C LYS A 17 -2.93 3.22 -1.18
N PHE A 18 -3.74 4.06 -1.82
CA PHE A 18 -4.25 5.28 -1.18
C PHE A 18 -5.25 5.00 -0.05
N PHE A 19 -6.04 3.93 -0.15
CA PHE A 19 -7.05 3.59 0.85
C PHE A 19 -6.48 2.78 2.03
N LEU A 20 -5.38 2.04 1.86
CA LEU A 20 -4.70 1.34 2.95
C LEU A 20 -3.57 2.16 3.58
N CYS A 21 -2.82 2.89 2.77
CA CYS A 21 -1.72 3.76 3.19
C CYS A 21 -2.12 5.21 2.95
N GLU A 22 -2.44 5.90 4.04
CA GLU A 22 -2.92 7.28 4.00
C GLU A 22 -1.78 8.31 3.85
N GLU A 23 -0.53 7.85 3.80
CA GLU A 23 0.64 8.71 3.61
C GLU A 23 0.63 9.44 2.25
N GLU A 24 1.10 10.69 2.24
CA GLU A 24 1.36 11.42 1.01
C GLU A 24 2.45 10.71 0.17
N THR A 25 2.19 10.53 -1.12
CA THR A 25 3.17 9.99 -2.07
C THR A 25 3.27 10.85 -3.34
N TYR A 26 4.27 10.62 -4.18
CA TYR A 26 4.51 11.39 -5.40
C TYR A 26 4.78 10.48 -6.59
N LEU A 27 4.55 11.00 -7.80
CA LEU A 27 4.61 10.23 -9.06
C LEU A 27 5.84 9.32 -9.17
N ARG A 28 7.04 9.84 -8.87
CA ARG A 28 8.28 9.07 -9.00
C ARG A 28 8.41 7.95 -7.96
N LYS A 29 7.88 8.12 -6.74
CA LYS A 29 7.83 7.04 -5.73
C LYS A 29 6.92 5.91 -6.24
N ILE A 30 5.72 6.26 -6.70
CA ILE A 30 4.75 5.29 -7.25
C ILE A 30 5.31 4.55 -8.48
N VAL A 31 5.94 5.26 -9.42
CA VAL A 31 6.51 4.65 -10.64
C VAL A 31 7.57 3.60 -10.31
N ARG A 32 8.41 3.87 -9.30
CA ARG A 32 9.41 2.90 -8.83
C ARG A 32 8.76 1.70 -8.16
N GLU A 33 7.78 1.96 -7.31
CA GLU A 33 7.06 0.93 -6.55
C GLU A 33 6.24 0.00 -7.46
N PHE A 34 5.57 0.55 -8.47
CA PHE A 34 4.65 -0.21 -9.33
C PHE A 34 5.33 -0.82 -10.56
N ASN A 35 6.58 -0.41 -10.82
CA ASN A 35 7.31 -0.75 -12.04
C ASN A 35 6.52 -0.45 -13.34
N ASP A 36 5.61 0.52 -13.28
CA ASP A 36 4.77 0.95 -14.41
C ASP A 36 5.36 2.20 -15.08
N SER A 37 5.02 2.43 -16.36
CA SER A 37 5.47 3.65 -17.05
C SER A 37 4.95 4.91 -16.36
N ALA A 38 5.77 5.96 -16.30
CA ALA A 38 5.37 7.24 -15.71
C ALA A 38 4.11 7.84 -16.36
N ASN A 39 3.86 7.54 -17.64
CA ASN A 39 2.66 7.99 -18.31
C ASN A 39 1.41 7.23 -17.82
N ALA A 40 1.48 5.92 -17.66
CA ALA A 40 0.39 5.11 -17.14
C ALA A 40 -0.03 5.59 -15.74
N VAL A 41 0.93 5.74 -14.83
CA VAL A 41 0.68 6.25 -13.48
C VAL A 41 0.09 7.67 -13.50
N ARG A 42 0.63 8.56 -14.35
CA ARG A 42 0.11 9.94 -14.46
C ARG A 42 -1.34 9.99 -14.94
N VAL A 43 -1.69 9.17 -15.94
CA VAL A 43 -3.07 9.11 -16.46
C VAL A 43 -4.03 8.64 -15.37
N GLU A 44 -3.68 7.60 -14.61
CA GLU A 44 -4.55 7.11 -13.54
C GLU A 44 -4.62 8.04 -12.34
N LEU A 45 -3.52 8.67 -11.93
CA LEU A 45 -3.54 9.72 -10.90
C LEU A 45 -4.45 10.88 -11.31
N LYS A 46 -4.36 11.34 -12.57
CA LYS A 46 -5.25 12.39 -13.07
C LYS A 46 -6.71 11.97 -12.97
N ARG A 47 -7.04 10.74 -13.38
CA ARG A 47 -8.42 10.24 -13.33
C ARG A 47 -8.96 10.13 -11.90
N LEU A 48 -8.15 9.65 -10.94
CA LEU A 48 -8.54 9.60 -9.53
C LEU A 48 -8.74 11.00 -8.95
N SER A 49 -7.91 11.98 -9.35
CA SER A 49 -8.10 13.39 -8.98
C SER A 49 -9.32 14.02 -9.63
N ASP A 50 -9.59 13.72 -10.91
CA ASP A 50 -10.78 14.21 -11.61
C ASP A 50 -12.08 13.69 -10.97
N MET A 51 -12.02 12.52 -10.32
CA MET A 51 -13.11 11.92 -9.53
C MET A 51 -13.13 12.36 -8.06
N ASP A 52 -12.22 13.25 -7.66
CA ASP A 52 -12.06 13.73 -6.28
C ASP A 52 -11.79 12.63 -5.24
N LEU A 53 -11.31 11.46 -5.67
CA LEU A 53 -10.93 10.35 -4.78
C LEU A 53 -9.57 10.59 -4.12
N ILE A 54 -8.71 11.35 -4.79
CA ILE A 54 -7.41 11.78 -4.27
C ILE A 54 -7.23 13.27 -4.47
N ILE A 55 -6.65 13.92 -3.47
CA ILE A 55 -6.23 15.32 -3.55
C ILE A 55 -4.73 15.38 -3.80
N GLY A 56 -4.28 16.46 -4.44
CA GLY A 56 -2.86 16.63 -4.74
C GLY A 56 -2.36 18.03 -4.42
N ARG A 57 -1.27 18.11 -3.67
CA ARG A 57 -0.66 19.34 -3.17
C ARG A 57 0.71 19.57 -3.82
N PRO A 58 0.99 20.78 -4.35
CA PRO A 58 2.32 21.11 -4.83
C PRO A 58 3.29 21.32 -3.65
N VAL A 59 4.46 20.69 -3.74
CA VAL A 59 5.58 20.89 -2.79
C VAL A 59 6.86 20.99 -3.61
N GLN A 60 7.45 22.20 -3.64
CA GLN A 60 8.60 22.53 -4.49
C GLN A 60 8.34 22.17 -5.98
N ASN A 61 9.14 21.27 -6.55
CA ASN A 61 9.02 20.80 -7.94
C ASN A 61 8.26 19.47 -8.05
N ARG A 62 7.54 19.06 -7.00
CA ARG A 62 6.78 17.80 -6.95
C ARG A 62 5.31 18.08 -6.65
N ARG A 63 4.46 17.16 -7.08
CA ARG A 63 3.07 17.07 -6.62
C ARG A 63 2.93 15.81 -5.79
N TYR A 64 2.52 16.00 -4.54
CA TYR A 64 2.17 14.93 -3.63
C TYR A 64 0.68 14.65 -3.75
N TYR A 65 0.28 13.41 -3.50
CA TYR A 65 -1.08 12.90 -3.60
C TYR A 65 -1.40 12.11 -2.34
N GLN A 66 -2.64 12.20 -1.89
CA GLN A 66 -3.21 11.43 -0.78
C GLN A 66 -4.70 11.17 -1.03
N VAL A 67 -5.27 10.21 -0.32
CA VAL A 67 -6.71 9.93 -0.38
C VAL A 67 -7.52 11.14 0.11
N ASN A 68 -8.64 11.41 -0.55
CA ASN A 68 -9.59 12.42 -0.08
C ASN A 68 -10.56 11.79 0.93
N LYS A 69 -10.31 12.00 2.23
CA LYS A 69 -11.20 11.50 3.30
C LYS A 69 -12.51 12.26 3.41
N GLU A 70 -12.60 13.45 2.83
CA GLU A 70 -13.81 14.28 2.83
C GLU A 70 -14.79 13.86 1.71
N HIS A 71 -14.35 12.99 0.80
CA HIS A 71 -15.18 12.50 -0.28
C HIS A 71 -16.35 11.65 0.27
N TYR A 72 -17.57 11.88 -0.23
CA TYR A 72 -18.80 11.26 0.29
C TYR A 72 -18.81 9.72 0.27
N MET A 73 -18.03 9.08 -0.62
CA MET A 73 -17.89 7.62 -0.70
C MET A 73 -16.63 7.08 -0.01
N TYR A 74 -15.86 7.90 0.70
CA TYR A 74 -14.60 7.46 1.29
C TYR A 74 -14.78 6.21 2.17
N GLU A 75 -15.74 6.24 3.09
CA GLU A 75 -16.00 5.11 4.00
C GLU A 75 -16.40 3.82 3.27
N ASP A 76 -17.27 3.94 2.25
CA ASP A 76 -17.72 2.78 1.47
C ASP A 76 -16.57 2.18 0.65
N MET A 77 -15.75 3.02 0.01
CA MET A 77 -14.58 2.56 -0.75
C MET A 77 -13.51 1.97 0.17
N ASN A 78 -13.24 2.60 1.31
CA ASN A 78 -12.28 2.10 2.29
C ASN A 78 -12.69 0.70 2.77
N ARG A 79 -13.97 0.50 3.11
CA ARG A 79 -14.51 -0.81 3.49
C ARG A 79 -14.39 -1.85 2.37
N LEU A 80 -14.71 -1.46 1.14
CA LEU A 80 -14.59 -2.34 -0.03
C LEU A 80 -13.13 -2.74 -0.29
N VAL A 81 -12.20 -1.80 -0.21
CA VAL A 81 -10.77 -2.07 -0.40
C VAL A 81 -10.24 -2.98 0.70
N ARG A 82 -10.53 -2.68 1.97
CA ARG A 82 -10.12 -3.52 3.12
C ARG A 82 -10.65 -4.94 3.01
N SER A 83 -11.91 -5.10 2.63
CA SER A 83 -12.49 -6.42 2.39
C SER A 83 -11.85 -7.14 1.20
N TYR A 84 -11.60 -6.43 0.08
CA TYR A 84 -10.95 -7.00 -1.09
C TYR A 84 -9.54 -7.52 -0.77
N VAL A 85 -8.81 -6.80 0.08
CA VAL A 85 -7.44 -7.16 0.46
C VAL A 85 -7.37 -8.04 1.71
N GLN A 86 -8.51 -8.43 2.31
CA GLN A 86 -8.54 -9.20 3.57
C GLN A 86 -7.70 -8.55 4.68
N TRP A 87 -7.85 -7.22 4.84
CA TRP A 87 -7.01 -6.43 5.73
C TRP A 87 -7.14 -6.87 7.19
N GLU A 88 -8.35 -7.17 7.64
CA GLU A 88 -8.62 -7.58 9.02
C GLU A 88 -7.88 -8.88 9.38
N GLN A 89 -7.86 -9.87 8.48
CA GLN A 89 -7.11 -11.12 8.68
C GLN A 89 -5.61 -10.89 8.73
N LEU A 90 -5.09 -9.95 7.95
CA LEU A 90 -3.68 -9.59 8.01
C LEU A 90 -3.35 -8.88 9.34
N GLN A 91 -4.24 -8.02 9.84
CA GLN A 91 -4.01 -7.35 11.13
C GLN A 91 -3.84 -8.34 12.28
N GLU A 92 -4.66 -9.40 12.34
CA GLU A 92 -4.54 -10.45 13.35
C GLU A 92 -3.13 -11.10 13.34
N VAL A 93 -2.53 -11.27 12.16
CA VAL A 93 -1.16 -11.80 12.01
C VAL A 93 -0.12 -10.81 12.49
N LEU A 94 -0.34 -9.52 12.22
CA LEU A 94 0.59 -8.44 12.52
C LEU A 94 0.62 -8.10 14.02
N GLU A 95 -0.41 -8.45 14.80
CA GLU A 95 -0.47 -8.21 16.24
C GLU A 95 0.58 -9.02 17.04
N GLU A 96 1.02 -10.16 16.50
CA GLU A 96 1.94 -11.08 17.17
C GLU A 96 3.43 -10.86 16.79
N THR A 97 3.72 -9.94 15.88
CA THR A 97 5.06 -9.76 15.31
C THR A 97 5.49 -8.30 15.36
N GLU A 98 6.78 -8.04 15.63
CA GLU A 98 7.36 -6.71 15.43
C GLU A 98 7.74 -6.52 13.96
N TRP A 99 7.11 -5.55 13.30
CA TRP A 99 7.31 -5.25 11.87
C TRP A 99 7.42 -3.75 11.63
N GLN A 100 7.95 -3.36 10.47
CA GLN A 100 8.15 -1.96 10.10
C GLN A 100 7.32 -1.53 8.88
N TYR A 101 7.28 -2.36 7.84
CA TYR A 101 6.53 -2.10 6.62
C TYR A 101 5.76 -3.33 6.17
N VAL A 102 4.61 -3.11 5.55
CA VAL A 102 3.80 -4.16 4.94
C VAL A 102 3.66 -3.85 3.46
N TYR A 103 4.00 -4.83 2.65
CA TYR A 103 3.88 -4.78 1.21
C TYR A 103 2.88 -5.83 0.72
N MET A 104 2.14 -5.49 -0.32
CA MET A 104 1.33 -6.41 -1.10
C MET A 104 2.07 -6.70 -2.41
N ALA A 105 2.29 -7.97 -2.70
CA ALA A 105 2.79 -8.39 -4.00
C ALA A 105 1.70 -8.20 -5.06
N SER A 106 2.07 -7.59 -6.18
CA SER A 106 1.14 -7.30 -7.28
C SER A 106 1.43 -8.15 -8.52
N GLU A 107 1.56 -9.45 -8.29
CA GLU A 107 1.78 -10.46 -9.33
C GLU A 107 0.51 -10.78 -10.12
N GLU A 108 0.69 -11.33 -11.32
CA GLU A 108 -0.42 -11.87 -12.11
C GLU A 108 -0.72 -13.30 -11.66
N GLN A 109 -1.94 -13.52 -11.16
CA GLN A 109 -2.41 -14.83 -10.68
C GLN A 109 -1.54 -15.44 -9.56
N PRO A 110 -1.43 -14.77 -8.40
CA PRO A 110 -0.77 -15.37 -7.24
C PRO A 110 -1.42 -16.73 -6.92
N PRO A 111 -0.64 -17.80 -6.65
CA PRO A 111 -1.16 -19.16 -6.42
C PRO A 111 -2.21 -19.22 -5.31
N HIS A 112 -2.12 -18.27 -4.38
CA HIS A 112 -2.99 -18.15 -3.22
C HIS A 112 -3.81 -16.86 -3.24
N GLY A 113 -4.06 -16.19 -4.36
CA GLY A 113 -4.97 -15.02 -4.42
C GLY A 113 -4.41 -13.69 -3.87
N LEU A 114 -3.96 -13.66 -2.60
CA LEU A 114 -3.27 -12.52 -1.99
C LEU A 114 -1.89 -12.92 -1.46
N GLU A 115 -0.90 -12.06 -1.66
CA GLU A 115 0.44 -12.25 -1.11
C GLU A 115 0.93 -10.97 -0.44
N TYR A 116 1.29 -11.11 0.83
CA TYR A 116 1.83 -10.06 1.67
C TYR A 116 3.26 -10.38 2.05
N ILE A 117 4.09 -9.33 2.00
CA ILE A 117 5.48 -9.34 2.44
C ILE A 117 5.56 -8.37 3.63
N VAL A 118 5.92 -8.90 4.80
CA VAL A 118 6.03 -8.13 6.05
C VAL A 118 7.50 -7.94 6.35
N GLU A 119 7.94 -6.69 6.40
CA GLU A 119 9.30 -6.33 6.79
C GLU A 119 9.45 -6.43 8.30
N VAL A 120 10.34 -7.31 8.74
CA VAL A 120 10.73 -7.50 10.14
C VAL A 120 12.19 -7.10 10.33
N GLY A 121 12.58 -6.80 11.57
CA GLY A 121 13.96 -6.48 11.90
C GLY A 121 14.93 -7.63 11.58
N GLU A 122 16.20 -7.33 11.32
CA GLU A 122 17.23 -8.31 10.94
C GLU A 122 17.38 -9.47 11.93
N ASN A 123 17.14 -9.21 13.22
CA ASN A 123 17.24 -10.19 14.30
C ASN A 123 15.89 -10.79 14.71
N SER A 124 14.83 -10.54 13.94
CA SER A 124 13.49 -11.08 14.25
C SER A 124 13.46 -12.60 14.10
N LEU A 125 12.83 -13.27 15.06
CA LEU A 125 12.59 -14.71 15.01
C LEU A 125 11.59 -15.11 13.92
N ASP A 126 10.80 -14.15 13.44
CA ASP A 126 9.85 -14.38 12.35
C ASP A 126 10.51 -14.26 10.96
N ALA A 127 11.77 -13.82 10.84
CA ALA A 127 12.43 -13.69 9.54
C ALA A 127 12.49 -15.04 8.79
N GLY A 128 11.95 -15.07 7.58
CA GLY A 128 11.82 -16.27 6.73
C GLY A 128 10.55 -17.10 6.97
N LYS A 129 9.74 -16.76 7.97
CA LYS A 129 8.46 -17.43 8.25
C LYS A 129 7.47 -17.20 7.12
N GLN A 130 6.67 -18.22 6.83
CA GLN A 130 5.57 -18.17 5.87
C GLN A 130 4.29 -18.70 6.51
N LEU A 131 3.19 -17.97 6.32
CA LEU A 131 1.86 -18.36 6.77
C LEU A 131 0.91 -18.41 5.58
N LEU A 132 0.08 -19.45 5.51
CA LEU A 132 -1.00 -19.56 4.54
C LEU A 132 -2.33 -19.53 5.28
N ILE A 133 -3.11 -18.47 5.06
CA ILE A 133 -4.35 -18.19 5.79
C ILE A 133 -5.53 -18.44 4.86
N GLY A 134 -6.45 -19.29 5.30
CA GLY A 134 -7.67 -19.63 4.55
C GLY A 134 -7.41 -20.19 3.14
N GLY A 135 -6.20 -20.65 2.83
CA GLY A 135 -5.79 -21.09 1.49
C GLY A 135 -5.73 -19.99 0.42
N CYS A 136 -5.98 -18.73 0.78
CA CYS A 136 -6.16 -17.60 -0.14
C CYS A 136 -5.42 -16.32 0.27
N MET A 137 -4.50 -16.42 1.23
CA MET A 137 -3.59 -15.35 1.59
C MET A 137 -2.27 -15.94 2.09
N LYS A 138 -1.16 -15.61 1.42
CA LYS A 138 0.19 -15.97 1.85
C LYS A 138 0.86 -14.76 2.49
N VAL A 139 1.38 -14.90 3.70
CA VAL A 139 2.15 -13.87 4.40
C VAL A 139 3.58 -14.35 4.58
N THR A 140 4.55 -13.61 4.07
CA THR A 140 5.99 -13.93 4.20
C THR A 140 6.67 -12.83 4.97
N PHE A 141 7.38 -13.20 6.03
CA PHE A 141 8.14 -12.28 6.86
C PHE A 141 9.59 -12.25 6.38
N VAL A 142 10.12 -11.07 6.09
CA VAL A 142 11.43 -10.91 5.46
C VAL A 142 12.16 -9.70 6.03
N THR A 143 13.48 -9.68 5.86
CA THR A 143 14.31 -8.52 6.19
C THR A 143 14.33 -7.51 5.04
N ALA A 144 14.73 -6.27 5.32
CA ALA A 144 14.90 -5.21 4.32
C ALA A 144 15.84 -5.62 3.16
N ASP A 145 16.93 -6.33 3.46
CA ASP A 145 17.87 -6.85 2.47
C ASP A 145 17.20 -7.82 1.49
N THR A 146 16.33 -8.68 2.02
CA THR A 146 15.59 -9.66 1.21
C THR A 146 14.62 -8.94 0.28
N ILE A 147 13.93 -7.90 0.77
CA ILE A 147 13.00 -7.08 -0.04
C ILE A 147 13.74 -6.44 -1.22
N CYS A 148 14.94 -5.90 -0.98
CA CYS A 148 15.73 -5.25 -2.03
C CYS A 148 16.16 -6.22 -3.16
N GLN A 149 16.19 -7.52 -2.89
CA GLN A 149 16.55 -8.56 -3.85
C GLN A 149 15.34 -9.12 -4.61
N MET A 150 14.12 -8.77 -4.22
CA MET A 150 12.91 -9.27 -4.89
C MET A 150 12.70 -8.60 -6.25
N GLU A 151 12.47 -9.40 -7.29
CA GLU A 151 12.16 -8.90 -8.64
C GLU A 151 10.67 -8.57 -8.84
N GLN A 152 9.81 -8.98 -7.90
CA GLN A 152 8.37 -8.74 -7.96
C GLN A 152 7.99 -7.30 -7.62
N THR A 153 6.83 -6.87 -8.12
CA THR A 153 6.26 -5.54 -7.83
C THR A 153 5.60 -5.54 -6.46
N LEU A 154 6.18 -4.81 -5.51
CA LEU A 154 5.70 -4.69 -4.14
C LEU A 154 5.06 -3.32 -3.90
N ILE A 155 3.79 -3.34 -3.50
CA ILE A 155 3.03 -2.13 -3.14
C ILE A 155 3.09 -1.98 -1.63
N MET A 156 3.69 -0.91 -1.13
CA MET A 156 3.63 -0.58 0.28
C MET A 156 2.21 -0.14 0.63
N VAL A 157 1.57 -0.93 1.49
CA VAL A 157 0.17 -0.77 1.91
C VAL A 157 0.05 -0.32 3.35
N HIS A 158 1.09 -0.47 4.17
CA HIS A 158 1.12 0.05 5.53
C HIS A 158 2.56 0.24 6.01
N SER A 159 2.75 1.21 6.89
CA SER A 159 3.98 1.49 7.63
C SER A 159 3.62 1.56 9.12
N LEU A 160 4.49 1.04 9.99
CA LEU A 160 4.33 1.29 11.42
C LEU A 160 4.88 2.71 11.68
N ASP A 161 4.01 3.65 12.04
CA ASP A 161 4.43 5.01 12.39
C ASP A 161 5.49 4.92 13.51
N LEU A 162 6.74 5.28 13.18
CA LEU A 162 7.78 5.53 14.18
C LEU A 162 7.50 6.80 15.01
N GLU A 163 6.37 7.50 14.77
CA GLU A 163 5.97 8.72 15.47
C GLU A 163 5.00 8.47 16.65
N LYS A 164 5.38 7.60 17.58
CA LYS A 164 5.01 7.74 19.01
C LYS A 164 6.21 7.84 19.95
N SER A 165 7.37 8.27 19.42
CA SER A 165 8.52 8.71 20.21
C SER A 165 9.20 9.90 19.56
N GLY A 166 8.63 11.11 19.71
CA GLY A 166 9.22 12.33 19.19
C GLY A 166 8.36 13.55 19.46
N ALA A 167 8.86 14.42 20.33
CA ALA A 167 8.19 15.64 20.78
C ALA A 167 7.71 16.55 19.64
N SER A 168 6.51 17.10 19.78
CA SER A 168 6.06 18.24 18.97
C SER A 168 7.01 19.43 19.19
N PRO A 169 7.63 20.02 18.15
CA PRO A 169 8.18 21.35 18.29
C PRO A 169 7.01 22.34 18.21
N GLN A 170 6.69 22.97 19.33
CA GLN A 170 5.84 24.16 19.31
C GLN A 170 6.56 25.26 18.52
N PRO A 171 5.88 25.95 17.59
CA PRO A 171 6.44 27.14 16.98
C PRO A 171 6.33 28.31 17.96
N SER A 172 7.49 28.94 18.17
CA SER A 172 7.70 30.26 18.78
C SER A 172 7.08 31.39 17.98
#